data_AF-A0AA37JI27-F1
#
_entry.id   AF-A0AA37JI27-F1
#
_cell.length_a   1.000
_cell.length_b   1.000
_cell.length_c   1.000
_cell.angle_alpha   90.00
_cell.angle_beta   90.00
_cell.angle_gamma   90.00
#
_symmetry.space_group_name_H-M   'P 1'
#
loop_
_entity.id
_entity.type
_entity.pdbx_description
1 polymer ?
#
loop_
_entity_poly.entity_id
_entity_poly.type
_entity_poly.pdbx_seq_one_letter_code
_entity_poly.pdbx_strand_id
1 'polypeptide(L)'
;MKKKSGKVLLMLCVTLLCTLFLSMTAAAEEKGALTGVDGTHITGWLKNDADSGEAAVVELHIYKDGNNEAAKVITVPEESYSDEAGNSTGDGRRVFDYKINWQELGGTVCKVEAFLVSGDKKTLLTGAMEYKPSSEVLKKTESSGEEIGPGIPKKEEIPAEQTFEGYKKGESLGIFKTTGYCSCSKCSGGSGLTYSGTVPQPNHTISADITVLPLGTKVIIGETVYTVEDIGSSVDGHTVDLYFSSHQEALAYGVKKQEVFQAIE
;
A
#
# COMPACT_ATOMS: atom_id res chain seq x y z
N MET A 1 -42.95 72.18 -31.06
CA MET A 1 -41.83 72.76 -31.83
C MET A 1 -40.59 71.86 -31.73
N LYS A 2 -39.72 71.83 -32.75
CA LYS A 2 -38.30 71.38 -32.77
C LYS A 2 -37.87 70.08 -32.02
N LYS A 3 -37.54 69.06 -32.84
CA LYS A 3 -36.28 68.25 -32.87
C LYS A 3 -36.00 67.14 -31.83
N LYS A 4 -35.53 66.01 -32.41
CA LYS A 4 -34.49 65.05 -31.95
C LYS A 4 -34.84 64.19 -30.71
N SER A 5 -34.22 63.02 -30.51
CA SER A 5 -33.51 62.08 -31.40
C SER A 5 -33.54 60.69 -30.73
N GLY A 6 -33.66 59.60 -31.49
CA GLY A 6 -33.83 58.26 -30.90
C GLY A 6 -32.55 57.62 -30.35
N LYS A 7 -32.71 56.45 -29.70
CA LYS A 7 -31.68 55.43 -29.53
C LYS A 7 -32.32 54.04 -29.45
N VAL A 8 -31.63 53.04 -29.99
CA VAL A 8 -32.00 51.62 -29.99
C VAL A 8 -31.48 50.95 -28.72
N LEU A 9 -32.37 50.33 -27.93
CA LEU A 9 -32.11 49.36 -26.85
C LEU A 9 -33.48 48.97 -26.25
N LEU A 10 -33.82 47.74 -25.89
CA LEU A 10 -33.25 46.41 -26.20
C LEU A 10 -34.36 45.37 -25.85
N MET A 11 -34.54 44.31 -26.66
CA MET A 11 -35.30 43.14 -26.19
C MET A 11 -34.44 42.36 -25.18
N LEU A 12 -34.67 42.53 -23.87
CA LEU A 12 -34.13 41.64 -22.81
C LEU A 12 -34.76 41.96 -21.44
N CYS A 13 -35.75 41.15 -21.07
CA CYS A 13 -36.37 40.93 -19.73
C CYS A 13 -37.67 40.15 -19.98
N VAL A 14 -37.62 39.01 -20.67
CA VAL A 14 -37.29 37.70 -20.06
C VAL A 14 -38.16 37.45 -18.83
N THR A 15 -39.07 36.49 -18.99
CA THR A 15 -39.96 35.92 -17.97
C THR A 15 -39.25 35.73 -16.62
N LEU A 16 -39.69 36.47 -15.62
CA LEU A 16 -39.04 36.55 -14.31
C LEU A 16 -39.06 35.18 -13.58
N LEU A 17 -37.89 34.56 -13.51
CA LEU A 17 -37.50 33.52 -12.52
C LEU A 17 -38.35 32.25 -12.36
N CYS A 18 -39.25 31.93 -13.30
CA CYS A 18 -39.93 30.62 -13.30
C CYS A 18 -39.20 29.52 -14.10
N THR A 19 -38.05 29.82 -14.70
CA THR A 19 -37.06 28.80 -15.12
C THR A 19 -36.05 28.59 -14.01
N LEU A 20 -36.52 28.06 -12.87
CA LEU A 20 -35.70 27.22 -12.02
C LEU A 20 -35.38 25.94 -12.81
N PHE A 21 -34.46 26.07 -13.76
CA PHE A 21 -33.55 24.97 -14.04
C PHE A 21 -32.82 24.71 -12.72
N LEU A 22 -33.39 23.80 -11.92
CA LEU A 22 -32.53 22.85 -11.26
C LEU A 22 -31.75 22.18 -12.39
N SER A 23 -30.56 22.71 -12.67
CA SER A 23 -29.46 21.84 -13.03
C SER A 23 -29.27 20.91 -11.84
N MET A 24 -30.11 19.88 -11.77
CA MET A 24 -29.78 18.65 -11.08
C MET A 24 -28.55 18.15 -11.82
N THR A 25 -27.38 18.54 -11.31
CA THR A 25 -26.12 17.87 -11.58
C THR A 25 -26.37 16.42 -11.21
N ALA A 26 -26.70 15.62 -12.22
CA ALA A 26 -26.82 14.18 -12.06
C ALA A 26 -25.51 13.74 -11.41
N ALA A 27 -25.58 13.26 -10.17
CA ALA A 27 -24.41 12.82 -9.45
C ALA A 27 -23.76 11.75 -10.33
N ALA A 28 -22.51 11.98 -10.74
CA ALA A 28 -21.79 11.04 -11.57
C ALA A 28 -21.72 9.73 -10.78
N GLU A 29 -22.36 8.69 -11.29
CA GLU A 29 -22.49 7.44 -10.56
C GLU A 29 -21.09 6.83 -10.39
N GLU A 30 -20.68 6.62 -9.14
CA GLU A 30 -19.35 6.10 -8.82
C GLU A 30 -19.24 4.65 -9.31
N LYS A 31 -18.61 4.47 -10.47
CA LYS A 31 -18.33 3.16 -11.07
C LYS A 31 -17.19 2.41 -10.38
N GLY A 32 -16.47 3.08 -9.49
CA GLY A 32 -15.37 2.54 -8.72
C GLY A 32 -14.49 3.63 -8.10
N ALA A 33 -13.60 3.22 -7.21
CA ALA A 33 -12.62 4.09 -6.56
C ALA A 33 -11.31 3.36 -6.28
N LEU A 34 -10.21 4.12 -6.21
CA LEU A 34 -9.01 3.71 -5.48
C LEU A 34 -9.25 3.85 -3.97
N THR A 35 -8.69 2.92 -3.19
CA THR A 35 -8.82 2.87 -1.73
C THR A 35 -7.49 2.78 -0.99
N GLY A 36 -6.43 2.29 -1.65
CA GLY A 36 -5.12 2.18 -1.06
C GLY A 36 -4.00 2.26 -2.10
N VAL A 37 -2.91 2.91 -1.73
CA VAL A 37 -1.64 2.95 -2.45
C VAL A 37 -0.54 2.93 -1.40
N ASP A 38 0.26 1.86 -1.35
CA ASP A 38 1.31 1.66 -0.35
C ASP A 38 2.64 1.21 -0.99
N GLY A 39 3.56 0.66 -0.20
CA GLY A 39 4.89 0.23 -0.64
C GLY A 39 4.92 -0.98 -1.59
N THR A 40 3.84 -1.74 -1.69
CA THR A 40 3.77 -2.96 -2.52
C THR A 40 2.45 -3.14 -3.26
N HIS A 41 1.37 -2.44 -2.91
CA HIS A 41 0.03 -2.66 -3.48
C HIS A 41 -0.69 -1.36 -3.89
N ILE A 42 -1.59 -1.51 -4.88
CA ILE A 42 -2.60 -0.53 -5.26
C ILE A 42 -3.96 -1.22 -5.21
N THR A 43 -4.82 -0.81 -4.27
CA THR A 43 -6.15 -1.41 -4.05
C THR A 43 -7.27 -0.47 -4.44
N GLY A 44 -8.39 -1.05 -4.86
CA GLY A 44 -9.61 -0.33 -5.17
C GLY A 44 -10.80 -1.26 -5.36
N TRP A 45 -11.93 -0.69 -5.79
CA TRP A 45 -13.13 -1.45 -6.12
C TRP A 45 -13.81 -0.90 -7.38
N LEU A 46 -14.49 -1.79 -8.10
CA LEU A 46 -15.45 -1.47 -9.15
C LEU A 46 -16.86 -1.82 -8.69
N LYS A 47 -17.85 -1.07 -9.19
CA LYS A 47 -19.25 -1.46 -9.15
C LYS A 47 -19.51 -2.52 -10.22
N ASN A 48 -20.14 -3.64 -9.86
CA ASN A 48 -20.42 -4.76 -10.74
C ASN A 48 -21.72 -4.51 -11.54
N ASP A 49 -21.65 -3.60 -12.51
CA ASP A 49 -22.78 -3.28 -13.40
C ASP A 49 -23.00 -4.40 -14.44
N ALA A 50 -23.78 -5.42 -14.05
CA ALA A 50 -24.05 -6.62 -14.84
C ALA A 50 -24.71 -6.38 -16.24
N ASP A 51 -25.17 -5.16 -16.52
CA ASP A 51 -25.85 -4.77 -17.77
C ASP A 51 -24.90 -4.25 -18.88
N SER A 52 -23.59 -4.08 -18.63
CA SER A 52 -22.70 -3.41 -19.60
C SER A 52 -22.43 -4.20 -20.89
N GLY A 53 -22.37 -5.53 -20.81
CA GLY A 53 -22.11 -6.45 -21.95
C GLY A 53 -20.72 -6.37 -22.61
N GLU A 54 -19.95 -5.32 -22.31
CA GLU A 54 -18.58 -5.08 -22.80
C GLU A 54 -17.57 -5.33 -21.67
N ALA A 55 -16.43 -5.95 -22.01
CA ALA A 55 -15.41 -6.36 -21.05
C ALA A 55 -14.59 -5.15 -20.55
N ALA A 56 -15.11 -4.47 -19.53
CA ALA A 56 -14.49 -3.30 -18.95
C ALA A 56 -13.33 -3.67 -18.00
N VAL A 57 -12.18 -3.00 -18.14
CA VAL A 57 -10.95 -3.25 -17.37
C VAL A 57 -10.48 -2.01 -16.61
N VAL A 58 -9.80 -2.19 -15.48
CA VAL A 58 -9.11 -1.08 -14.78
C VAL A 58 -7.72 -0.86 -15.40
N GLU A 59 -7.40 0.39 -15.70
CA GLU A 59 -6.05 0.85 -15.98
C GLU A 59 -5.56 1.78 -14.86
N LEU A 60 -4.47 1.41 -14.20
CA LEU A 60 -3.75 2.26 -13.25
C LEU A 60 -2.76 3.14 -14.01
N HIS A 61 -2.91 4.44 -13.86
CA HIS A 61 -2.06 5.48 -14.43
C HIS A 61 -1.18 6.08 -13.34
N ILE A 62 0.13 6.05 -13.56
CA ILE A 62 1.11 6.49 -12.57
C ILE A 62 1.91 7.67 -13.13
N TYR A 63 1.73 8.84 -12.51
CA TYR A 63 2.35 10.10 -12.89
C TYR A 63 3.50 10.41 -11.93
N LYS A 64 4.69 10.70 -12.46
CA LYS A 64 5.80 11.26 -11.69
C LYS A 64 5.64 12.78 -11.58
N ASP A 65 6.26 13.36 -10.56
CA ASP A 65 6.10 14.78 -10.22
C ASP A 65 6.27 15.73 -11.43
N GLY A 66 5.39 16.72 -11.52
CA GLY A 66 5.33 17.71 -12.59
C GLY A 66 4.85 17.23 -13.98
N ASN A 67 4.65 15.93 -14.23
CA ASN A 67 4.29 15.44 -15.56
C ASN A 67 2.77 15.25 -15.77
N ASN A 68 2.27 15.69 -16.94
CA ASN A 68 0.90 15.48 -17.39
C ASN A 68 0.69 14.14 -18.11
N GLU A 69 1.75 13.49 -18.57
CA GLU A 69 1.71 12.15 -19.16
C GLU A 69 2.03 11.07 -18.11
N ALA A 70 1.35 9.93 -18.18
CA ALA A 70 1.57 8.82 -17.26
C ALA A 70 2.92 8.16 -17.56
N ALA A 71 3.80 8.09 -16.55
CA ALA A 71 5.11 7.46 -16.65
C ALA A 71 5.03 5.93 -16.69
N LYS A 72 3.93 5.35 -16.22
CA LYS A 72 3.53 3.96 -16.50
C LYS A 72 2.01 3.85 -16.50
N VAL A 73 1.49 3.03 -17.43
CA VAL A 73 0.08 2.60 -17.49
C VAL A 73 0.08 1.09 -17.30
N ILE A 74 -0.86 0.59 -16.49
CA ILE A 74 -0.94 -0.81 -16.09
C ILE A 74 -2.40 -1.25 -16.17
N THR A 75 -2.73 -2.16 -17.08
CA THR A 75 -4.02 -2.87 -17.03
C THR A 75 -3.99 -3.83 -15.84
N VAL A 76 -4.93 -3.69 -14.90
CA VAL A 76 -5.06 -4.61 -13.76
C VAL A 76 -5.53 -5.97 -14.28
N PRO A 77 -4.75 -7.05 -14.08
CA PRO A 77 -5.06 -8.35 -14.65
C PRO A 77 -6.16 -9.05 -13.83
N GLU A 78 -6.83 -10.05 -14.42
CA GLU A 78 -8.03 -10.66 -13.82
C GLU A 78 -7.73 -11.38 -12.49
N GLU A 79 -6.52 -11.94 -12.32
CA GLU A 79 -6.06 -12.54 -11.06
C GLU A 79 -5.81 -11.54 -9.92
N SER A 80 -5.81 -10.23 -10.20
CA SER A 80 -5.78 -9.18 -9.17
C SER A 80 -7.16 -8.83 -8.61
N TYR A 81 -8.25 -9.41 -9.12
CA TYR A 81 -9.59 -9.17 -8.60
C TYR A 81 -10.03 -10.29 -7.64
N SER A 82 -10.82 -9.93 -6.64
CA SER A 82 -11.48 -10.87 -5.74
C SER A 82 -13.00 -10.71 -5.78
N ASP A 83 -13.69 -11.85 -5.84
CA ASP A 83 -15.13 -11.97 -5.66
C ASP A 83 -15.55 -11.87 -4.17
N GLU A 84 -14.60 -11.90 -3.24
CA GLU A 84 -14.89 -11.71 -1.81
C GLU A 84 -15.25 -10.24 -1.53
N ALA A 85 -16.56 -9.98 -1.49
CA ALA A 85 -17.13 -8.68 -1.20
C ALA A 85 -16.66 -8.15 0.17
N GLY A 86 -15.68 -7.24 0.14
CA GLY A 86 -14.95 -6.72 1.30
C GLY A 86 -15.84 -6.16 2.41
N ASN A 87 -16.16 -7.01 3.37
CA ASN A 87 -16.85 -6.72 4.63
C ASN A 87 -18.22 -6.01 4.51
N SER A 88 -19.22 -6.79 4.06
CA SER A 88 -20.66 -6.62 4.29
C SER A 88 -21.47 -5.66 3.40
N THR A 89 -22.73 -6.07 3.14
CA THR A 89 -23.88 -5.31 2.57
C THR A 89 -24.30 -5.65 1.12
N GLY A 90 -23.68 -6.64 0.47
CA GLY A 90 -24.28 -7.32 -0.71
C GLY A 90 -24.56 -6.41 -1.90
N ASP A 91 -23.76 -5.37 -2.05
CA ASP A 91 -23.96 -4.23 -2.95
C ASP A 91 -23.22 -4.35 -4.30
N GLY A 92 -22.74 -5.55 -4.61
CA GLY A 92 -22.21 -5.90 -5.94
C GLY A 92 -20.96 -5.10 -6.32
N ARG A 93 -19.87 -5.28 -5.56
CA ARG A 93 -18.55 -4.72 -5.91
C ARG A 93 -17.56 -5.83 -6.21
N ARG A 94 -16.71 -5.63 -7.22
CA ARG A 94 -15.48 -6.41 -7.43
C ARG A 94 -14.33 -5.62 -6.82
N VAL A 95 -13.60 -6.21 -5.88
CA VAL A 95 -12.41 -5.59 -5.27
C VAL A 95 -11.20 -5.95 -6.13
N PHE A 96 -10.22 -5.06 -6.25
CA PHE A 96 -8.92 -5.38 -6.84
C PHE A 96 -7.76 -5.02 -5.90
N ASP A 97 -6.71 -5.83 -5.98
CA ASP A 97 -5.44 -5.65 -5.30
C ASP A 97 -4.29 -5.94 -6.28
N TYR A 98 -3.57 -4.89 -6.68
CA TYR A 98 -2.50 -4.97 -7.66
C TYR A 98 -1.11 -4.81 -7.00
N LYS A 99 -0.34 -5.90 -6.96
CA LYS A 99 1.06 -5.92 -6.49
C LYS A 99 1.96 -5.14 -7.46
N ILE A 100 2.51 -4.03 -7.00
CA ILE A 100 3.34 -3.09 -7.77
C ILE A 100 4.79 -3.03 -7.27
N ASN A 101 5.73 -2.86 -8.21
CA ASN A 101 7.13 -2.59 -7.93
C ASN A 101 7.50 -1.11 -8.21
N TRP A 102 7.52 -0.27 -7.16
CA TRP A 102 7.91 1.14 -7.29
C TRP A 102 9.39 1.39 -7.64
N GLN A 103 10.24 0.36 -7.57
CA GLN A 103 11.66 0.51 -7.91
C GLN A 103 11.86 0.74 -9.42
N GLU A 104 11.01 0.14 -10.27
CA GLU A 104 10.95 0.44 -11.72
C GLU A 104 10.59 1.90 -12.02
N LEU A 105 9.89 2.55 -11.08
CA LEU A 105 9.50 3.95 -11.16
C LEU A 105 10.56 4.89 -10.55
N GLY A 106 11.69 4.36 -10.09
CA GLY A 106 12.84 5.14 -9.62
C GLY A 106 12.67 5.77 -8.24
N GLY A 107 11.75 5.25 -7.40
CA GLY A 107 11.65 5.67 -6.00
C GLY A 107 11.33 7.16 -5.79
N THR A 108 10.48 7.73 -6.65
CA THR A 108 10.02 9.13 -6.59
C THR A 108 8.57 9.22 -6.08
N VAL A 109 8.14 10.39 -5.62
CA VAL A 109 6.72 10.65 -5.32
C VAL A 109 5.91 10.49 -6.61
N CYS A 110 4.86 9.67 -6.56
CA CYS A 110 4.03 9.36 -7.73
C CYS A 110 2.54 9.56 -7.40
N LYS A 111 1.80 10.23 -8.28
CA LYS A 111 0.33 10.27 -8.24
C LYS A 111 -0.22 9.05 -8.97
N VAL A 112 -1.20 8.38 -8.38
CA VAL A 112 -1.93 7.24 -8.96
C VAL A 112 -3.37 7.65 -9.24
N GLU A 113 -3.81 7.42 -10.47
CA GLU A 113 -5.21 7.52 -10.90
C GLU A 113 -5.64 6.18 -11.50
N ALA A 114 -6.88 5.76 -11.28
CA ALA A 114 -7.42 4.55 -11.89
C ALA A 114 -8.52 4.93 -12.89
N PHE A 115 -8.57 4.23 -14.02
CA PHE A 115 -9.57 4.45 -15.07
C PHE A 115 -10.27 3.14 -15.41
N LEU A 116 -11.59 3.15 -15.53
CA LEU A 116 -12.35 2.08 -16.14
C LEU A 116 -12.38 2.30 -17.67
N VAL A 117 -11.88 1.34 -18.43
CA VAL A 117 -11.85 1.35 -19.89
C VAL A 117 -12.84 0.33 -20.43
N SER A 118 -13.73 0.77 -21.33
CA SER A 118 -14.73 -0.05 -22.01
C SER A 118 -14.77 0.40 -23.48
N GLY A 119 -14.24 -0.43 -24.38
CA GLY A 119 -13.98 -0.02 -25.77
C GLY A 119 -13.12 1.24 -25.83
N ASP A 120 -13.50 2.21 -26.68
CA ASP A 120 -12.84 3.52 -26.78
C ASP A 120 -13.09 4.44 -25.57
N LYS A 121 -13.96 4.06 -24.62
CA LYS A 121 -14.39 4.92 -23.50
C LYS A 121 -13.55 4.69 -22.25
N LYS A 122 -12.71 5.67 -21.93
CA LYS A 122 -11.96 5.78 -20.67
C LYS A 122 -12.71 6.65 -19.65
N THR A 123 -12.94 6.13 -18.44
CA THR A 123 -13.69 6.82 -17.35
C THR A 123 -12.82 6.88 -16.09
N LEU A 124 -12.53 8.08 -15.57
CA LEU A 124 -11.76 8.25 -14.32
C LEU A 124 -12.58 7.72 -13.11
N LEU A 125 -11.94 6.89 -12.28
CA LEU A 125 -12.47 6.44 -11.00
C LEU A 125 -12.17 7.45 -9.88
N THR A 126 -12.93 7.41 -8.79
CA THR A 126 -12.73 8.36 -7.68
C THR A 126 -11.53 7.95 -6.79
N GLY A 127 -11.09 8.86 -5.92
CA GLY A 127 -10.07 8.55 -4.91
C GLY A 127 -8.61 8.53 -5.39
N ALA A 128 -8.21 9.35 -6.37
CA ALA A 128 -6.80 9.49 -6.77
C ALA A 128 -5.85 9.72 -5.56
N MET A 129 -4.70 9.02 -5.55
CA MET A 129 -3.81 8.93 -4.36
C MET A 129 -2.36 9.30 -4.70
N GLU A 130 -1.54 9.54 -3.67
CA GLU A 130 -0.09 9.79 -3.81
C GLU A 130 0.72 8.68 -3.12
N TYR A 131 1.52 7.94 -3.89
CA TYR A 131 2.61 7.15 -3.34
C TYR A 131 3.76 8.08 -2.91
N LYS A 132 4.19 7.95 -1.65
CA LYS A 132 5.34 8.67 -1.10
C LYS A 132 6.38 7.67 -0.60
N PRO A 133 7.53 7.52 -1.28
CA PRO A 133 8.57 6.59 -0.87
C PRO A 133 9.18 7.01 0.47
N SER A 134 9.50 6.01 1.31
CA SER A 134 10.18 6.23 2.59
C SER A 134 11.55 6.91 2.39
N SER A 135 11.98 7.71 3.36
CA SER A 135 13.19 8.55 3.30
C SER A 135 14.49 7.79 3.03
N GLU A 136 14.53 6.48 3.25
CA GLU A 136 15.68 5.63 2.92
C GLU A 136 15.81 5.39 1.40
N VAL A 137 14.69 5.34 0.68
CA VAL A 137 14.66 5.16 -0.78
C VAL A 137 15.18 6.42 -1.49
N LEU A 138 14.73 7.60 -1.04
CA LEU A 138 15.17 8.91 -1.57
C LEU A 138 16.70 9.07 -1.49
N LYS A 139 17.31 8.52 -0.44
CA LYS A 139 18.75 8.63 -0.14
C LYS A 139 19.67 7.94 -1.15
N LYS A 140 19.13 7.14 -2.09
CA LYS A 140 19.89 6.40 -3.11
C LYS A 140 19.98 7.13 -4.46
N THR A 141 19.21 8.19 -4.67
CA THR A 141 18.97 8.76 -6.02
C THR A 141 19.73 10.06 -6.32
N GLU A 142 20.19 10.82 -5.31
CA GLU A 142 20.74 12.18 -5.52
C GLU A 142 22.21 12.27 -5.99
N SER A 143 22.95 11.15 -6.07
CA SER A 143 24.38 11.17 -6.45
C SER A 143 24.60 11.18 -7.97
N SER A 144 24.30 12.31 -8.61
CA SER A 144 24.86 12.74 -9.91
C SER A 144 26.41 12.60 -9.92
N GLY A 145 27.16 12.42 -11.02
CA GLY A 145 26.93 12.45 -12.48
C GLY A 145 28.26 12.90 -13.16
N GLU A 146 28.52 12.58 -14.44
CA GLU A 146 29.76 12.94 -15.19
C GLU A 146 30.24 14.41 -15.05
N GLU A 147 31.53 14.79 -15.14
CA GLU A 147 32.83 14.06 -15.20
C GLU A 147 33.89 14.93 -14.39
N ILE A 148 35.23 14.98 -14.51
CA ILE A 148 36.20 14.58 -15.55
C ILE A 148 37.52 14.06 -14.92
N GLY A 149 38.18 13.07 -15.52
CA GLY A 149 39.66 12.92 -15.37
C GLY A 149 40.24 11.49 -15.31
N PRO A 150 41.42 11.22 -15.91
CA PRO A 150 41.91 9.86 -16.11
C PRO A 150 42.85 9.32 -15.01
N GLY A 151 42.71 8.02 -14.71
CA GLY A 151 43.85 7.17 -14.37
C GLY A 151 44.01 6.71 -12.91
N ILE A 152 43.30 5.64 -12.55
CA ILE A 152 43.76 4.50 -11.72
C ILE A 152 42.65 3.43 -11.80
N PRO A 153 42.95 2.13 -11.98
CA PRO A 153 41.92 1.09 -11.96
C PRO A 153 41.38 0.92 -10.53
N LYS A 154 40.27 1.60 -10.22
CA LYS A 154 39.53 1.40 -8.97
C LYS A 154 38.96 -0.02 -8.98
N LYS A 155 39.54 -0.89 -8.15
CA LYS A 155 39.01 -2.23 -7.88
C LYS A 155 37.52 -2.12 -7.54
N GLU A 156 36.70 -2.87 -8.27
CA GLU A 156 35.25 -2.83 -8.17
C GLU A 156 34.79 -3.61 -6.92
N GLU A 157 34.71 -2.91 -5.79
CA GLU A 157 34.24 -3.50 -4.53
C GLU A 157 32.71 -3.42 -4.49
N ILE A 158 32.11 -4.52 -4.97
CA ILE A 158 30.69 -4.84 -4.87
C ILE A 158 30.21 -4.57 -3.43
N PRO A 159 29.08 -3.87 -3.21
CA PRO A 159 28.50 -3.71 -1.88
C PRO A 159 28.26 -5.08 -1.25
N ALA A 160 28.94 -5.35 -0.13
CA ALA A 160 28.81 -6.63 0.56
C ALA A 160 27.36 -6.87 0.98
N GLU A 161 26.79 -7.97 0.50
CA GLU A 161 25.39 -8.33 0.72
C GLU A 161 25.17 -8.58 2.22
N GLN A 162 24.34 -7.74 2.85
CA GLN A 162 24.20 -7.74 4.31
C GLN A 162 23.45 -8.99 4.78
N THR A 163 24.15 -9.84 5.53
CA THR A 163 23.58 -11.03 6.17
C THR A 163 23.37 -10.82 7.66
N PHE A 164 22.25 -11.34 8.15
CA PHE A 164 21.80 -11.34 9.54
C PHE A 164 21.85 -12.79 10.01
N GLU A 165 22.83 -13.15 10.82
CA GLU A 165 23.08 -14.54 11.29
C GLU A 165 23.21 -15.59 10.17
N GLY A 166 23.67 -15.16 8.99
CA GLY A 166 23.76 -15.97 7.77
C GLY A 166 22.60 -15.77 6.79
N TYR A 167 21.44 -15.33 7.28
CA TYR A 167 20.25 -15.09 6.47
C TYR A 167 20.25 -13.72 5.78
N LYS A 168 19.52 -13.61 4.67
CA LYS A 168 19.27 -12.39 3.90
C LYS A 168 17.81 -11.98 4.01
N LYS A 169 17.51 -10.69 3.85
CA LYS A 169 16.12 -10.20 3.73
C LYS A 169 15.54 -10.61 2.37
N GLY A 170 14.55 -11.49 2.40
CA GLY A 170 13.73 -11.88 1.25
C GLY A 170 12.58 -10.91 0.99
N GLU A 171 11.44 -11.42 0.51
CA GLU A 171 10.23 -10.60 0.34
C GLU A 171 9.77 -10.00 1.67
N SER A 172 9.21 -8.79 1.60
CA SER A 172 8.44 -8.21 2.71
C SER A 172 7.14 -8.99 2.88
N LEU A 173 6.88 -9.42 4.11
CA LEU A 173 5.64 -10.02 4.57
C LEU A 173 4.65 -8.95 5.08
N GLY A 174 5.02 -7.66 4.97
CA GLY A 174 4.19 -6.52 5.36
C GLY A 174 4.52 -5.93 6.74
N ILE A 175 3.68 -4.99 7.18
CA ILE A 175 3.83 -4.26 8.43
C ILE A 175 3.07 -4.96 9.56
N PHE A 176 3.78 -5.63 10.46
CA PHE A 176 3.20 -6.28 11.62
C PHE A 176 3.11 -5.32 12.82
N LYS A 177 2.07 -5.51 13.64
CA LYS A 177 2.02 -5.01 15.01
C LYS A 177 2.94 -5.89 15.86
N THR A 178 4.09 -5.37 16.26
CA THR A 178 5.05 -6.10 17.09
C THR A 178 4.93 -5.65 18.54
N THR A 179 4.78 -6.59 19.45
CA THR A 179 4.72 -6.37 20.91
C THR A 179 5.74 -7.27 21.62
N GLY A 180 5.79 -7.25 22.96
CA GLY A 180 6.80 -7.95 23.74
C GLY A 180 6.21 -8.78 24.88
N TYR A 181 6.71 -10.00 25.05
CA TYR A 181 6.33 -10.92 26.13
C TYR A 181 7.55 -11.55 26.81
N CYS A 182 7.33 -12.29 27.89
CA CYS A 182 8.37 -13.01 28.64
C CYS A 182 7.76 -14.18 29.41
N SER A 183 8.60 -15.04 30.00
CA SER A 183 8.15 -16.24 30.74
C SER A 183 7.44 -15.96 32.10
N CYS A 184 7.04 -14.73 32.41
CA CYS A 184 6.35 -14.44 33.66
C CYS A 184 4.84 -14.78 33.59
N SER A 185 4.23 -15.11 34.73
CA SER A 185 2.83 -15.57 34.80
C SER A 185 1.79 -14.58 34.28
N LYS A 186 2.13 -13.28 34.14
CA LYS A 186 1.26 -12.27 33.53
C LYS A 186 1.25 -12.30 32.01
N CYS A 187 2.31 -12.83 31.39
CA CYS A 187 2.53 -12.80 29.94
C CYS A 187 2.26 -14.17 29.30
N SER A 188 2.73 -15.27 29.91
CA SER A 188 2.62 -16.63 29.35
C SER A 188 1.98 -17.65 30.30
N GLY A 189 1.40 -17.22 31.42
CA GLY A 189 0.97 -18.10 32.52
C GLY A 189 2.13 -18.73 33.32
N GLY A 190 3.37 -18.70 32.79
CA GLY A 190 4.55 -19.26 33.44
C GLY A 190 4.90 -20.69 33.01
N SER A 191 4.54 -21.09 31.78
CA SER A 191 4.87 -22.40 31.20
C SER A 191 6.37 -22.70 31.17
N GLY A 192 7.20 -21.67 30.92
CA GLY A 192 8.64 -21.80 30.64
C GLY A 192 8.96 -22.44 29.28
N LEU A 193 7.93 -22.76 28.47
CA LEU A 193 8.00 -23.41 27.17
C LEU A 193 7.06 -22.74 26.17
N THR A 194 7.45 -22.74 24.90
CA THR A 194 6.65 -22.32 23.74
C THR A 194 5.64 -23.39 23.33
N TYR A 195 4.70 -23.03 22.45
CA TYR A 195 3.76 -23.95 21.81
C TYR A 195 4.44 -25.11 21.04
N SER A 196 5.60 -24.87 20.41
CA SER A 196 6.41 -25.92 19.78
C SER A 196 7.20 -26.80 20.76
N GLY A 197 7.19 -26.45 22.06
CA GLY A 197 7.89 -27.19 23.12
C GLY A 197 9.35 -26.78 23.34
N THR A 198 9.82 -25.69 22.71
CA THR A 198 11.15 -25.12 22.95
C THR A 198 11.18 -24.25 24.22
N VAL A 199 12.36 -24.02 24.79
CA VAL A 199 12.55 -22.96 25.80
C VAL A 199 12.74 -21.63 25.03
N PRO A 200 11.90 -20.61 25.26
CA PRO A 200 11.95 -19.37 24.48
C PRO A 200 13.23 -18.56 24.76
N GLN A 201 13.78 -17.95 23.70
CA GLN A 201 15.06 -17.23 23.71
C GLN A 201 14.91 -15.80 23.17
N PRO A 202 15.50 -14.78 23.83
CA PRO A 202 15.47 -13.41 23.31
C PRO A 202 16.23 -13.31 21.99
N ASN A 203 15.81 -12.40 21.11
CA ASN A 203 16.38 -12.22 19.77
C ASN A 203 16.31 -13.48 18.87
N HIS A 204 15.48 -14.47 19.21
CA HIS A 204 15.23 -15.66 18.40
C HIS A 204 13.75 -16.06 18.41
N THR A 205 13.10 -16.18 19.57
CA THR A 205 11.70 -16.63 19.65
C THR A 205 10.71 -15.49 19.40
N ILE A 206 9.75 -15.73 18.50
CA ILE A 206 8.48 -14.99 18.42
C ILE A 206 7.29 -15.94 18.57
N SER A 207 6.18 -15.39 19.08
CA SER A 207 4.85 -15.96 18.85
C SER A 207 4.14 -15.25 17.69
N ALA A 208 3.35 -15.99 16.92
CA ALA A 208 2.64 -15.49 15.74
C ALA A 208 1.29 -16.20 15.54
N ASP A 209 0.46 -15.64 14.64
CA ASP A 209 -0.65 -16.38 14.02
C ASP A 209 -0.07 -17.41 13.04
N ILE A 210 -0.24 -18.70 13.36
CA ILE A 210 0.30 -19.82 12.57
C ILE A 210 -0.40 -20.01 11.21
N THR A 211 -1.50 -19.31 10.94
CA THR A 211 -2.14 -19.28 9.62
C THR A 211 -1.48 -18.25 8.69
N VAL A 212 -0.82 -17.23 9.25
CA VAL A 212 -0.06 -16.21 8.50
C VAL A 212 1.43 -16.54 8.47
N LEU A 213 2.02 -16.91 9.61
CA LEU A 213 3.41 -17.30 9.77
C LEU A 213 3.49 -18.68 10.45
N PRO A 214 3.56 -19.79 9.68
CA PRO A 214 3.62 -21.15 10.25
C PRO A 214 4.80 -21.37 11.22
N LEU A 215 4.65 -22.35 12.12
CA LEU A 215 5.72 -22.75 13.04
C LEU A 215 6.99 -23.16 12.28
N GLY A 216 8.14 -22.72 12.77
CA GLY A 216 9.45 -22.90 12.14
C GLY A 216 9.78 -21.85 11.07
N THR A 217 8.82 -21.02 10.62
CA THR A 217 9.11 -19.91 9.71
C THR A 217 10.12 -18.96 10.34
N LYS A 218 11.16 -18.61 9.56
CA LYS A 218 12.15 -17.60 9.93
C LYS A 218 11.86 -16.27 9.24
N VAL A 219 11.90 -15.20 10.02
CA VAL A 219 11.65 -13.83 9.57
C VAL A 219 12.74 -12.89 10.07
N ILE A 220 13.00 -11.80 9.35
CA ILE A 220 13.89 -10.73 9.81
C ILE A 220 13.02 -9.53 10.21
N ILE A 221 13.18 -9.06 11.44
CA ILE A 221 12.49 -7.88 11.98
C ILE A 221 13.57 -6.87 12.42
N GLY A 222 13.63 -5.72 11.74
CA GLY A 222 14.74 -4.78 11.90
C GLY A 222 16.06 -5.37 11.39
N GLU A 223 16.91 -5.83 12.31
CA GLU A 223 18.24 -6.42 12.05
C GLU A 223 18.41 -7.80 12.72
N THR A 224 17.31 -8.42 13.20
CA THR A 224 17.35 -9.68 13.95
C THR A 224 16.53 -10.75 13.26
N VAL A 225 17.05 -11.97 13.17
CA VAL A 225 16.33 -13.15 12.70
C VAL A 225 15.51 -13.71 13.86
N TYR A 226 14.21 -13.89 13.64
CA TYR A 226 13.32 -14.56 14.58
C TYR A 226 12.74 -15.83 13.94
N THR A 227 12.44 -16.83 14.78
CA THR A 227 11.78 -18.08 14.41
C THR A 227 10.43 -18.14 15.10
N VAL A 228 9.37 -18.48 14.36
CA VAL A 228 8.04 -18.71 14.96
C VAL A 228 8.04 -20.04 15.69
N GLU A 229 8.00 -20.00 17.02
CA GLU A 229 8.03 -21.19 17.88
C GLU A 229 6.81 -21.27 18.80
N ASP A 230 6.04 -20.20 18.92
CA ASP A 230 5.04 -20.02 19.98
C ASP A 230 3.72 -19.43 19.43
N ILE A 231 2.65 -19.46 20.22
CA ILE A 231 1.36 -18.83 19.88
C ILE A 231 0.80 -18.04 21.07
N GLY A 232 0.10 -16.93 20.81
CA GLY A 232 -0.52 -16.09 21.83
C GLY A 232 -2.03 -15.89 21.61
N SER A 233 -2.82 -15.91 22.67
CA SER A 233 -4.28 -15.72 22.60
C SER A 233 -4.74 -14.30 22.21
N SER A 234 -3.79 -13.39 21.97
CA SER A 234 -4.00 -12.02 21.46
C SER A 234 -3.10 -11.71 20.25
N VAL A 235 -2.52 -12.77 19.65
CA VAL A 235 -1.56 -12.73 18.55
C VAL A 235 -2.23 -13.36 17.34
N ASP A 236 -2.88 -12.50 16.58
CA ASP A 236 -3.83 -12.82 15.50
C ASP A 236 -3.51 -11.95 14.28
N GLY A 237 -3.61 -12.54 13.08
CA GLY A 237 -3.27 -11.90 11.81
C GLY A 237 -1.84 -11.35 11.77
N HIS A 238 -1.70 -10.09 11.35
CA HIS A 238 -0.42 -9.38 11.28
C HIS A 238 0.04 -8.86 12.67
N THR A 239 0.09 -9.76 13.66
CA THR A 239 0.61 -9.54 15.01
C THR A 239 1.73 -10.53 15.32
N VAL A 240 2.79 -10.07 15.99
CA VAL A 240 3.80 -10.95 16.62
C VAL A 240 4.21 -10.41 17.99
N ASP A 241 4.41 -11.31 18.96
CA ASP A 241 5.06 -10.99 20.24
C ASP A 241 6.51 -11.49 20.23
N LEU A 242 7.45 -10.58 20.48
CA LEU A 242 8.87 -10.87 20.61
C LEU A 242 9.20 -11.27 22.05
N TYR A 243 9.96 -12.35 22.22
CA TYR A 243 10.34 -12.81 23.56
C TYR A 243 11.48 -11.99 24.16
N PHE A 244 11.35 -11.67 25.44
CA PHE A 244 12.38 -11.01 26.25
C PHE A 244 12.67 -11.79 27.55
N SER A 245 13.90 -11.69 28.04
CA SER A 245 14.33 -12.33 29.30
C SER A 245 13.52 -11.87 30.50
N SER A 246 13.08 -10.61 30.51
CA SER A 246 12.35 -10.00 31.62
C SER A 246 11.09 -9.25 31.18
N HIS A 247 10.14 -9.13 32.12
CA HIS A 247 8.93 -8.32 31.96
C HIS A 247 9.25 -6.83 31.78
N GLN A 248 10.38 -6.35 32.32
CA GLN A 248 10.78 -4.94 32.20
C GLN A 248 11.28 -4.62 30.79
N GLU A 249 12.03 -5.52 30.14
CA GLU A 249 12.46 -5.37 28.74
C GLU A 249 11.26 -5.41 27.79
N ALA A 250 10.34 -6.36 27.98
CA ALA A 250 9.09 -6.44 27.21
C ALA A 250 8.25 -5.15 27.31
N LEU A 251 8.10 -4.58 28.51
CA LEU A 251 7.42 -3.29 28.71
C LEU A 251 8.18 -2.10 28.13
N ALA A 252 9.52 -2.10 28.17
CA ALA A 252 10.36 -1.05 27.59
C ALA A 252 10.38 -1.10 26.06
N TYR A 253 10.20 -2.27 25.46
CA TYR A 253 10.02 -2.44 24.02
C TYR A 253 8.68 -1.88 23.54
N GLY A 254 7.60 -2.12 24.29
CA GLY A 254 6.27 -1.55 24.06
C GLY A 254 5.53 -2.11 22.84
N VAL A 255 4.70 -1.27 22.20
CA VAL A 255 3.97 -1.58 20.96
C VAL A 255 4.65 -0.84 19.81
N LYS A 256 4.96 -1.53 18.72
CA LYS A 256 5.49 -0.92 17.49
C LYS A 256 4.74 -1.44 16.26
N LYS A 257 4.88 -0.71 15.15
CA LYS A 257 4.64 -1.23 13.80
C LYS A 257 5.99 -1.35 13.11
N GLN A 258 6.31 -2.53 12.58
CA GLN A 258 7.60 -2.80 11.93
C GLN A 258 7.38 -3.67 10.71
N GLU A 259 8.21 -3.48 9.69
CA GLU A 259 8.23 -4.37 8.53
C GLU A 259 8.92 -5.69 8.88
N VAL A 260 8.34 -6.79 8.39
CA VAL A 260 8.80 -8.15 8.61
C VAL A 260 9.16 -8.74 7.25
N PHE A 261 10.36 -9.31 7.14
CA PHE A 261 10.85 -9.91 5.88
C PHE A 261 10.99 -11.42 6.04
N GLN A 262 10.90 -12.17 4.95
CA GLN A 262 11.37 -13.56 4.92
C GLN A 262 12.88 -13.61 5.22
N ALA A 263 13.34 -14.63 5.94
CA ALA A 263 14.76 -14.94 6.09
C ALA A 263 15.17 -16.00 5.04
N ILE A 264 16.11 -15.66 4.14
CA ILE A 264 16.60 -16.55 3.06
C ILE A 264 18.06 -16.95 3.33
N GLU A 265 18.40 -18.23 3.14
CA GLU A 265 19.77 -18.79 3.26
C GLU A 265 20.62 -18.58 1.98
#